data_AF-A0AAV5GAR8-F1
#
_entry.id   AF-A0AAV5GAR8-F1
#
_cell.length_a   1.000
_cell.length_b   1.000
_cell.length_c   1.000
_cell.angle_alpha   90.00
_cell.angle_beta   90.00
_cell.angle_gamma   90.00
#
_symmetry.space_group_name_H-M   'P 1'
#
loop_
_entity.id
_entity.type
_entity.pdbx_description
1 polymer ?
#
loop_
_entity_poly.entity_id
_entity_poly.type
_entity_poly.pdbx_seq_one_letter_code
_entity_poly.pdbx_strand_id
1 'polypeptide(L)'
;MSTTATSTQQHAQAPSRPPPQWRRPHPSQAKVHRHRPQTQSDEEHVYVLTLRLSPALHDTLNDLRTRYFPPERLKVPAHLTLFHALPHSELPSVVDTLESVAARTRPFKVATGEAFKLGKAGVAIAPGEGTSEGAHVHAELRERWSRWLSKQDAKAFKAHWTVQNKVEDEEKVEQTFGEVQRWTKEVGARGEADGLVLWRYNYGRWEFERDFAFGAEAGGRRGGANDAATAGTATATTKNPEEVDEWPALGR
;
A
#
# COMPACT_ATOMS: atom_id res chain seq x y z
N MET A 1 -19.13 14.42 -64.90
CA MET A 1 -17.78 13.99 -64.48
C MET A 1 -17.60 14.49 -63.05
N SER A 2 -17.87 13.64 -62.07
CA SER A 2 -17.85 14.00 -60.65
C SER A 2 -16.57 13.43 -60.01
N THR A 3 -15.70 14.30 -59.51
CA THR A 3 -14.51 13.92 -58.74
C THR A 3 -14.82 13.98 -57.25
N THR A 4 -14.78 12.82 -56.60
CA THR A 4 -14.82 12.64 -55.15
C THR A 4 -13.45 12.94 -54.55
N ALA A 5 -13.37 13.85 -53.58
CA ALA A 5 -12.18 14.06 -52.76
C ALA A 5 -12.38 13.37 -51.39
N THR A 6 -11.57 12.35 -51.13
CA THR A 6 -11.51 11.63 -49.86
C THR A 6 -10.68 12.44 -48.86
N SER A 7 -11.31 12.88 -47.76
CA SER A 7 -10.63 13.57 -46.66
C SER A 7 -10.16 12.55 -45.61
N THR A 8 -8.85 12.25 -45.59
CA THR A 8 -8.20 11.45 -44.54
C THR A 8 -7.96 12.34 -43.32
N GLN A 9 -8.74 12.16 -42.26
CA GLN A 9 -8.50 12.80 -40.96
C GLN A 9 -7.47 11.97 -40.18
N GLN A 10 -6.26 12.52 -40.01
CA GLN A 10 -5.23 11.96 -39.13
C GLN A 10 -5.59 12.31 -37.67
N HIS A 11 -5.82 11.28 -36.85
CA HIS A 11 -5.93 11.42 -35.40
C HIS A 11 -4.55 11.75 -34.81
N ALA A 12 -4.36 13.00 -34.35
CA ALA A 12 -3.20 13.41 -33.58
C ALA A 12 -3.24 12.73 -32.20
N GLN A 13 -2.21 11.96 -31.87
CA GLN A 13 -2.02 11.36 -30.55
C GLN A 13 -1.69 12.44 -29.52
N ALA A 14 -2.37 12.41 -28.37
CA ALA A 14 -2.08 13.30 -27.25
C ALA A 14 -0.65 13.03 -26.71
N PRO A 15 0.09 14.07 -26.27
CA PRO A 15 1.44 13.90 -25.75
C PRO A 15 1.43 13.05 -24.48
N SER A 16 2.20 11.97 -24.49
CA SER A 16 2.44 11.11 -23.34
C SER A 16 3.10 11.89 -22.20
N ARG A 17 2.47 11.86 -21.03
CA ARG A 17 2.99 12.44 -19.79
C ARG A 17 4.38 11.84 -19.50
N PRO A 18 5.41 12.65 -19.16
CA PRO A 18 6.75 12.12 -18.91
C PRO A 18 6.71 11.13 -17.72
N PRO A 19 7.52 10.05 -17.77
CA PRO A 19 7.60 9.11 -16.67
C PRO A 19 8.04 9.82 -15.39
N PRO A 20 7.56 9.37 -14.21
CA PRO A 20 7.94 9.97 -12.94
C PRO A 20 9.46 10.05 -12.80
N GLN A 21 9.97 11.24 -12.46
CA GLN A 21 11.39 11.44 -12.26
C GLN A 21 11.82 10.82 -10.92
N TRP A 22 12.45 9.66 -11.01
CA TRP A 22 12.97 8.91 -9.87
C TRP A 22 14.12 9.67 -9.20
N ARG A 23 13.94 10.09 -7.95
CA ARG A 23 15.04 10.67 -7.17
C ARG A 23 15.93 9.54 -6.68
N ARG A 24 17.23 9.62 -7.01
CA ARG A 24 18.24 8.70 -6.46
C ARG A 24 18.16 8.67 -4.92
N PRO A 25 18.29 7.50 -4.27
CA PRO A 25 18.38 7.39 -2.83
C PRO A 25 19.51 8.26 -2.27
N HIS A 26 19.22 9.07 -1.24
CA HIS A 26 20.25 9.80 -0.51
C HIS A 26 21.03 8.81 0.38
N PRO A 27 22.38 8.79 0.35
CA PRO A 27 23.21 7.80 1.06
C PRO A 27 22.96 7.71 2.58
N SER A 28 22.39 8.75 3.19
CA SER A 28 22.17 8.84 4.63
C SER A 28 20.97 8.01 5.17
N GLN A 29 20.18 7.36 4.31
CA GLN A 29 19.06 6.51 4.73
C GLN A 29 19.47 5.07 5.10
N ALA A 30 20.77 4.75 5.06
CA ALA A 30 21.36 3.51 5.54
C ALA A 30 21.13 3.18 7.04
N LYS A 31 20.33 3.97 7.78
CA LYS A 31 20.28 3.99 9.24
C LYS A 31 19.19 3.17 9.92
N VAL A 32 18.46 2.29 9.23
CA VAL A 32 17.70 1.25 9.94
C VAL A 32 18.01 -0.11 9.35
N HIS A 33 19.08 -0.75 9.86
CA HIS A 33 19.45 -2.13 9.56
C HIS A 33 18.28 -3.14 9.64
N ARG A 34 17.18 -2.80 10.34
CA ARG A 34 16.00 -3.66 10.49
C ARG A 34 15.18 -3.81 9.20
N HIS A 35 15.19 -2.81 8.31
CA HIS A 35 14.43 -2.82 7.05
C HIS A 35 15.31 -3.08 5.83
N ARG A 36 16.58 -3.45 6.03
CA ARG A 36 17.51 -3.71 4.92
C ARG A 36 17.42 -5.18 4.50
N PRO A 37 17.08 -5.48 3.23
CA PRO A 37 17.21 -6.83 2.68
C PRO A 37 18.64 -7.36 2.78
N GLN A 38 18.80 -8.67 2.87
CA GLN A 38 20.08 -9.36 2.92
C GLN A 38 20.52 -9.78 1.52
N THR A 39 20.72 -8.82 0.62
CA THR A 39 21.18 -9.04 -0.76
C THR A 39 22.68 -8.77 -0.92
N GLN A 40 23.25 -9.16 -2.07
CA GLN A 40 24.70 -9.03 -2.33
C GLN A 40 25.15 -7.57 -2.52
N SER A 41 24.24 -6.69 -2.91
CA SER A 41 24.48 -5.26 -3.15
C SER A 41 23.41 -4.42 -2.49
N ASP A 42 23.68 -3.13 -2.30
CA ASP A 42 22.65 -2.20 -1.84
C ASP A 42 21.51 -2.08 -2.86
N GLU A 43 20.28 -2.11 -2.34
CA GLU A 43 19.07 -1.95 -3.13
C GLU A 43 18.78 -0.46 -3.34
N GLU A 44 18.72 -0.02 -4.59
CA GLU A 44 18.32 1.36 -4.92
C GLU A 44 16.86 1.61 -4.50
N HIS A 45 16.01 0.58 -4.59
CA HIS A 45 14.60 0.67 -4.21
C HIS A 45 14.17 -0.61 -3.50
N VAL A 46 13.15 -0.49 -2.65
CA VAL A 46 12.51 -1.62 -1.99
C VAL A 46 11.01 -1.55 -2.16
N TYR A 47 10.34 -2.68 -1.96
CA TYR A 47 8.90 -2.80 -2.11
C TYR A 47 8.23 -3.18 -0.79
N VAL A 48 7.03 -2.67 -0.59
CA VAL A 48 6.12 -3.06 0.49
C VAL A 48 5.06 -3.97 -0.10
N LEU A 49 4.72 -5.04 0.62
CA LEU A 49 3.62 -5.93 0.25
C LEU A 49 2.51 -5.82 1.29
N THR A 50 1.28 -5.62 0.83
CA THR A 50 0.08 -5.58 1.67
C THR A 50 -0.95 -6.58 1.21
N LEU A 51 -1.88 -6.96 2.10
CA LEU A 51 -3.15 -7.53 1.66
C LEU A 51 -3.96 -6.46 0.92
N ARG A 52 -4.65 -6.86 -0.14
CA ARG A 52 -5.70 -6.05 -0.80
C ARG A 52 -7.00 -6.27 -0.05
N LEU A 53 -7.63 -5.19 0.40
CA LEU A 53 -8.85 -5.23 1.20
C LEU A 53 -10.02 -4.72 0.37
N SER A 54 -11.20 -5.33 0.55
CA SER A 54 -12.45 -4.87 -0.06
C SER A 54 -12.72 -3.40 0.28
N PRO A 55 -13.34 -2.61 -0.63
CA PRO A 55 -13.59 -1.19 -0.41
C PRO A 55 -14.29 -0.87 0.91
N ALA A 56 -15.32 -1.63 1.30
CA ALA A 56 -16.08 -1.40 2.53
C ALA A 56 -15.20 -1.35 3.79
N LEU A 57 -14.28 -2.31 3.93
CA LEU A 57 -13.33 -2.35 5.04
C LEU A 57 -12.24 -1.28 4.89
N HIS A 58 -11.66 -1.15 3.70
CA HIS A 58 -10.57 -0.23 3.43
C HIS A 58 -10.97 1.24 3.67
N ASP A 59 -12.13 1.64 3.17
CA ASP A 59 -12.61 3.03 3.25
C ASP A 59 -12.98 3.39 4.68
N THR A 60 -13.64 2.48 5.42
CA THR A 60 -13.92 2.69 6.85
C THR A 60 -12.64 2.89 7.68
N LEU A 61 -11.58 2.15 7.38
CA LEU A 61 -10.28 2.30 8.05
C LEU A 61 -9.55 3.58 7.61
N ASN A 62 -9.74 4.03 6.37
CA ASN A 62 -9.23 5.32 5.91
C ASN A 62 -9.93 6.49 6.59
N ASP A 63 -11.23 6.38 6.86
CA ASP A 63 -11.97 7.41 7.61
C ASP A 63 -11.43 7.55 9.04
N LEU A 64 -11.16 6.43 9.72
CA LEU A 64 -10.50 6.44 11.03
C LEU A 64 -9.12 7.12 10.96
N ARG A 65 -8.30 6.78 9.97
CA ARG A 65 -6.98 7.40 9.80
C ARG A 65 -7.08 8.88 9.47
N THR A 66 -8.02 9.29 8.63
CA THR A 66 -8.25 10.70 8.30
C THR A 66 -8.66 11.49 9.54
N ARG A 67 -9.43 10.87 10.44
CA ARG A 67 -9.86 11.49 11.69
C ARG A 67 -8.76 11.61 12.74
N TYR A 68 -7.92 10.58 12.91
CA TYR A 68 -7.01 10.47 14.07
C TYR A 68 -5.52 10.60 13.76
N PHE A 69 -5.11 10.33 12.52
CA PHE A 69 -3.71 10.40 12.11
C PHE A 69 -3.32 11.87 11.85
N PRO A 70 -2.14 12.35 12.29
CA PRO A 70 -1.70 13.70 11.95
C PRO A 70 -1.66 13.92 10.43
N PRO A 71 -2.38 14.92 9.89
CA PRO A 71 -2.58 15.07 8.45
C PRO A 71 -1.28 15.26 7.68
N GLU A 72 -0.30 15.97 8.24
CA GLU A 72 1.02 16.18 7.67
C GLU A 72 1.89 14.90 7.59
N ARG A 73 1.47 13.84 8.31
CA ARG A 73 2.15 12.54 8.34
C ARG A 73 1.37 11.44 7.61
N LEU A 74 0.10 11.67 7.29
CA LEU A 74 -0.77 10.71 6.60
C LEU A 74 -0.40 10.65 5.10
N LYS A 75 0.56 9.77 4.77
CA LYS A 75 1.08 9.62 3.39
C LYS A 75 0.52 8.43 2.62
N VAL A 76 -0.03 7.45 3.32
CA VAL A 76 -0.49 6.16 2.76
C VAL A 76 -1.83 5.78 3.36
N PRO A 77 -2.71 5.10 2.60
CA PRO A 77 -3.99 4.62 3.10
C PRO A 77 -3.82 3.52 4.16
N ALA A 78 -4.92 3.12 4.79
CA ALA A 78 -5.00 1.98 5.70
C ALA A 78 -4.52 0.71 5.00
N HIS A 79 -3.73 -0.10 5.68
CA HIS A 79 -3.12 -1.30 5.11
C HIS A 79 -2.88 -2.37 6.18
N LEU A 80 -2.88 -3.63 5.74
CA LEU A 80 -2.27 -4.74 6.46
C LEU A 80 -0.97 -5.14 5.75
N THR A 81 0.16 -4.75 6.34
CA THR A 81 1.48 -5.02 5.75
C THR A 81 1.92 -6.45 6.04
N LEU A 82 2.31 -7.17 4.99
CA LEU A 82 2.95 -8.47 5.07
C LEU A 82 4.48 -8.30 5.09
N PHE A 83 5.04 -7.49 4.20
CA PHE A 83 6.49 -7.25 4.08
C PHE A 83 6.77 -5.76 3.91
N HIS A 84 7.86 -5.27 4.50
CA HIS A 84 8.20 -3.85 4.54
C HIS A 84 9.29 -3.46 3.55
N ALA A 85 10.16 -4.41 3.17
CA ALA A 85 11.25 -4.16 2.26
C ALA A 85 11.63 -5.44 1.48
N LEU A 86 10.95 -5.69 0.36
CA LEU A 86 11.37 -6.66 -0.64
C LEU A 86 12.40 -6.01 -1.58
N PRO A 87 13.52 -6.68 -1.91
CA PRO A 87 14.59 -6.10 -2.71
C PRO A 87 14.19 -5.97 -4.19
N HIS A 88 14.59 -4.87 -4.83
CA HIS A 88 14.34 -4.65 -6.25
C HIS A 88 15.12 -5.63 -7.14
N SER A 89 16.33 -6.01 -6.72
CA SER A 89 17.15 -7.01 -7.43
C SER A 89 16.47 -8.37 -7.61
N GLU A 90 15.50 -8.71 -6.75
CA GLU A 90 14.74 -9.97 -6.80
C GLU A 90 13.32 -9.79 -7.33
N LEU A 91 12.97 -8.60 -7.86
CA LEU A 91 11.59 -8.28 -8.27
C LEU A 91 10.96 -9.32 -9.21
N PRO A 92 11.65 -9.88 -10.23
CA PRO A 92 11.08 -10.95 -11.05
C PRO A 92 10.67 -12.19 -10.22
N SER A 93 11.54 -12.63 -9.31
CA SER A 93 11.27 -13.78 -8.41
C SER A 93 10.14 -13.48 -7.42
N VAL A 94 10.08 -12.24 -6.92
CA VAL A 94 8.98 -11.75 -6.07
C VAL A 94 7.66 -11.84 -6.82
N VAL A 95 7.59 -11.31 -8.04
CA VAL A 95 6.39 -11.31 -8.89
C VAL A 95 5.93 -12.74 -9.18
N ASP A 96 6.83 -13.62 -9.64
CA ASP A 96 6.49 -15.02 -9.96
C ASP A 96 5.94 -15.76 -8.74
N THR A 97 6.54 -15.52 -7.57
CA THR A 97 6.09 -16.08 -6.30
C THR A 97 4.70 -15.55 -5.91
N LEU A 98 4.47 -14.25 -6.04
CA LEU A 98 3.20 -13.61 -5.72
C LEU A 98 2.07 -14.13 -6.62
N GLU A 99 2.31 -14.30 -7.93
CA GLU A 99 1.34 -14.87 -8.86
C GLU A 99 0.97 -16.32 -8.45
N SER A 100 1.96 -17.15 -8.16
CA SER A 100 1.77 -18.55 -7.76
C SER A 100 1.01 -18.71 -6.43
N VAL A 101 1.30 -17.87 -5.44
CA VAL A 101 0.62 -17.89 -4.14
C VAL A 101 -0.79 -17.32 -4.26
N ALA A 102 -0.96 -16.20 -4.98
CA ALA A 102 -2.26 -15.58 -5.14
C ALA A 102 -3.26 -16.48 -5.87
N ALA A 103 -2.81 -17.16 -6.95
CA ALA A 103 -3.66 -18.07 -7.71
C ALA A 103 -4.24 -19.23 -6.88
N ARG A 104 -3.51 -19.69 -5.84
CA ARG A 104 -3.94 -20.80 -4.96
C ARG A 104 -4.60 -20.34 -3.66
N THR A 105 -4.53 -19.05 -3.34
CA THR A 105 -5.16 -18.48 -2.16
C THR A 105 -6.60 -18.13 -2.49
N ARG A 106 -7.57 -18.56 -1.68
CA ARG A 106 -8.96 -18.10 -1.81
C ARG A 106 -9.13 -16.77 -1.07
N PRO A 107 -9.97 -15.84 -1.57
CA PRO A 107 -10.40 -14.69 -0.77
C PRO A 107 -10.94 -15.15 0.59
N PHE A 108 -10.66 -14.38 1.64
CA PHE A 108 -11.07 -14.69 3.00
C PHE A 108 -11.62 -13.47 3.73
N LYS A 109 -12.51 -13.73 4.70
CA LYS A 109 -13.13 -12.68 5.49
C LYS A 109 -12.12 -12.04 6.44
N VAL A 110 -12.27 -10.74 6.63
CA VAL A 110 -11.45 -9.94 7.54
C VAL A 110 -12.36 -8.99 8.30
N ALA A 111 -12.18 -8.92 9.62
CA ALA A 111 -12.93 -8.01 10.48
C ALA A 111 -12.01 -7.35 11.51
N THR A 112 -12.33 -6.13 11.89
CA THR A 112 -11.66 -5.43 12.98
C THR A 112 -11.90 -6.13 14.31
N GLY A 113 -10.84 -6.34 15.07
CA GLY A 113 -10.88 -6.86 16.43
C GLY A 113 -10.47 -5.79 17.43
N GLU A 114 -9.59 -6.16 18.36
CA GLU A 114 -9.24 -5.29 19.48
C GLU A 114 -8.36 -4.10 19.09
N ALA A 115 -8.72 -2.92 19.59
CA ALA A 115 -7.84 -1.77 19.60
C ALA A 115 -6.74 -1.94 20.68
N PHE A 116 -5.54 -1.45 20.38
CA PHE A 116 -4.41 -1.42 21.30
C PHE A 116 -3.50 -0.21 21.06
N LYS A 117 -2.71 0.16 22.07
CA LYS A 117 -1.72 1.24 21.94
C LYS A 117 -0.44 0.74 21.25
N LEU A 118 0.06 1.53 20.32
CA LEU A 118 1.33 1.30 19.63
C LEU A 118 2.43 2.11 20.32
N GLY A 119 2.93 1.60 21.44
CA GLY A 119 3.84 2.36 22.31
C GLY A 119 3.12 3.57 22.94
N LYS A 120 3.85 4.67 23.11
CA LYS A 120 3.32 5.91 23.71
C LYS A 120 2.64 6.87 22.72
N ALA A 121 2.92 6.70 21.43
CA ALA A 121 2.65 7.71 20.42
C ALA A 121 1.64 7.26 19.35
N GLY A 122 0.92 6.16 19.57
CA GLY A 122 0.04 5.61 18.55
C GLY A 122 -1.02 4.65 19.04
N VAL A 123 -1.97 4.38 18.15
CA VAL A 123 -3.14 3.51 18.34
C VAL A 123 -3.29 2.65 17.09
N ALA A 124 -3.58 1.37 17.28
CA ALA A 124 -3.77 0.40 16.22
C ALA A 124 -4.95 -0.53 16.53
N ILE A 125 -5.43 -1.22 15.50
CA ILE A 125 -6.48 -2.23 15.60
C ILE A 125 -5.91 -3.54 15.07
N ALA A 126 -6.01 -4.62 15.85
CA ALA A 126 -5.71 -5.97 15.40
C ALA A 126 -6.94 -6.56 14.69
N PRO A 127 -6.80 -7.37 13.63
CA PRO A 127 -7.93 -8.09 13.06
C PRO A 127 -8.44 -9.16 14.03
N GLY A 128 -9.76 -9.22 14.22
CA GLY A 128 -10.45 -10.27 14.97
C GLY A 128 -10.78 -11.50 14.11
N GLU A 129 -10.80 -11.33 12.79
CA GLU A 129 -11.00 -12.37 11.78
C GLU A 129 -10.00 -12.18 10.64
N GLY A 130 -9.55 -13.27 10.00
CA GLY A 130 -8.61 -13.25 8.87
C GLY A 130 -7.12 -13.24 9.22
N THR A 131 -6.77 -13.17 10.52
CA THR A 131 -5.37 -13.16 10.96
C THR A 131 -4.65 -14.48 10.64
N SER A 132 -5.31 -15.62 10.80
CA SER A 132 -4.76 -16.96 10.50
C SER A 132 -4.46 -17.14 9.01
N GLU A 133 -5.37 -16.70 8.16
CA GLU A 133 -5.30 -16.80 6.71
C GLU A 133 -4.19 -15.86 6.18
N GLY A 134 -4.14 -14.62 6.66
CA GLY A 134 -3.04 -13.71 6.37
C GLY A 134 -1.69 -14.23 6.86
N ALA A 135 -1.65 -14.88 8.04
CA ALA A 135 -0.43 -15.51 8.55
C ALA A 135 0.02 -16.69 7.70
N HIS A 136 -0.90 -17.46 7.14
CA HIS A 136 -0.59 -18.56 6.21
C HIS A 136 0.05 -18.02 4.92
N VAL A 137 -0.58 -17.01 4.28
CA VAL A 137 -0.03 -16.35 3.09
C VAL A 137 1.36 -15.77 3.39
N HIS A 138 1.52 -15.06 4.50
CA HIS A 138 2.81 -14.52 4.92
C HIS A 138 3.86 -15.61 5.13
N ALA A 139 3.50 -16.71 5.81
CA ALA A 139 4.43 -17.79 6.13
C ALA A 139 4.96 -18.47 4.86
N GLU A 140 4.09 -18.74 3.89
CA GLU A 140 4.50 -19.32 2.60
C GLU A 140 5.46 -18.40 1.83
N LEU A 141 5.12 -17.11 1.72
CA LEU A 141 5.99 -16.13 1.06
C LEU A 141 7.34 -16.01 1.77
N ARG A 142 7.31 -15.95 3.11
CA ARG A 142 8.51 -15.81 3.94
C ARG A 142 9.47 -16.99 3.76
N GLU A 143 8.95 -18.21 3.65
CA GLU A 143 9.77 -19.41 3.42
C GLU A 143 10.57 -19.30 2.12
N ARG A 144 9.90 -18.92 1.02
CA ARG A 144 10.53 -18.78 -0.31
C ARG A 144 11.54 -17.65 -0.40
N TRP A 145 11.39 -16.62 0.42
CA TRP A 145 12.22 -15.41 0.38
C TRP A 145 13.29 -15.36 1.47
N SER A 146 13.31 -16.34 2.37
CA SER A 146 14.13 -16.39 3.59
C SER A 146 15.59 -15.96 3.43
N ARG A 147 16.21 -16.27 2.27
CA ARG A 147 17.62 -15.97 1.97
C ARG A 147 17.97 -14.47 1.94
N TRP A 148 17.01 -13.60 1.63
CA TRP A 148 17.27 -12.16 1.43
C TRP A 148 16.35 -11.25 2.23
N LEU A 149 15.48 -11.79 3.09
CA LEU A 149 14.60 -10.98 3.92
C LEU A 149 15.37 -10.14 4.95
N SER A 150 14.84 -8.96 5.24
CA SER A 150 15.28 -8.16 6.36
C SER A 150 15.01 -8.87 7.70
N LYS A 151 15.71 -8.49 8.78
CA LYS A 151 15.44 -9.04 10.13
C LYS A 151 14.01 -8.77 10.61
N GLN A 152 13.37 -7.72 10.11
CA GLN A 152 11.98 -7.41 10.42
C GLN A 152 11.03 -8.35 9.68
N ASP A 153 11.23 -8.49 8.38
CA ASP A 153 10.35 -9.28 7.51
C ASP A 153 10.52 -10.79 7.71
N ALA A 154 11.63 -11.24 8.30
CA ALA A 154 11.81 -12.63 8.71
C ALA A 154 10.96 -13.02 9.95
N LYS A 155 10.38 -12.06 10.68
CA LYS A 155 9.58 -12.35 11.89
C LYS A 155 8.22 -12.93 11.53
N ALA A 156 7.48 -13.41 12.52
CA ALA A 156 6.11 -13.84 12.32
C ALA A 156 5.19 -12.64 12.01
N PHE A 157 4.14 -12.91 11.23
CA PHE A 157 3.13 -11.92 10.87
C PHE A 157 2.41 -11.40 12.12
N LYS A 158 2.38 -10.06 12.27
CA LYS A 158 1.66 -9.36 13.33
C LYS A 158 0.72 -8.32 12.70
N ALA A 159 -0.45 -8.80 12.30
CA ALA A 159 -1.45 -8.01 11.60
C ALA A 159 -1.96 -6.86 12.49
N HIS A 160 -1.95 -5.65 11.95
CA HIS A 160 -2.61 -4.50 12.56
C HIS A 160 -2.84 -3.41 11.53
N TRP A 161 -3.92 -2.66 11.68
CA TRP A 161 -4.09 -1.36 11.05
C TRP A 161 -3.64 -0.29 12.02
N THR A 162 -2.71 0.57 11.59
CA THR A 162 -2.38 1.76 12.38
C THR A 162 -3.48 2.80 12.18
N VAL A 163 -4.10 3.26 13.27
CA VAL A 163 -5.10 4.34 13.25
C VAL A 163 -4.43 5.70 13.50
N GLN A 164 -3.44 5.73 14.39
CA GLN A 164 -2.67 6.91 14.75
C GLN A 164 -1.23 6.50 15.08
N ASN A 165 -0.26 7.32 14.73
CA ASN A 165 1.13 7.15 15.16
C ASN A 165 1.88 8.48 15.10
N LYS A 166 3.00 8.57 15.82
CA LYS A 166 3.89 9.75 15.89
C LYS A 166 3.18 10.99 16.44
N VAL A 167 2.29 10.80 17.40
CA VAL A 167 1.65 11.86 18.19
C VAL A 167 2.44 12.04 19.48
N GLU A 168 2.86 13.28 19.76
CA GLU A 168 3.65 13.62 20.96
C GLU A 168 2.77 13.84 22.19
N ASP A 169 1.53 14.26 21.98
CA ASP A 169 0.53 14.47 23.02
C ASP A 169 -0.05 13.12 23.51
N GLU A 170 0.41 12.66 24.67
CA GLU A 170 -0.04 11.40 25.27
C GLU A 170 -1.54 11.43 25.66
N GLU A 171 -2.11 12.58 26.01
CA GLU A 171 -3.54 12.72 26.33
C GLU A 171 -4.39 12.51 25.07
N LYS A 172 -3.97 13.09 23.95
CA LYS A 172 -4.61 12.85 22.64
C LYS A 172 -4.54 11.38 22.22
N VAL A 173 -3.44 10.69 22.52
CA VAL A 173 -3.30 9.24 22.26
C VAL A 173 -4.28 8.44 23.14
N GLU A 174 -4.41 8.78 24.41
CA GLU A 174 -5.39 8.15 25.33
C GLU A 174 -6.83 8.36 24.84
N GLN A 175 -7.19 9.60 24.48
CA GLN A 175 -8.52 9.91 23.95
C GLN A 175 -8.80 9.09 22.68
N THR A 176 -7.85 9.08 21.74
CA THR A 176 -7.97 8.31 20.49
C THR A 176 -8.15 6.82 20.80
N PHE A 177 -7.36 6.27 21.74
CA PHE A 177 -7.45 4.88 22.13
C PHE A 177 -8.84 4.55 22.70
N GLY A 178 -9.37 5.37 23.61
CA GLY A 178 -10.70 5.17 24.18
C GLY A 178 -11.83 5.23 23.14
N GLU A 179 -11.76 6.18 22.20
CA GLU A 179 -12.74 6.29 21.11
C GLU A 179 -12.69 5.09 20.16
N VAL A 180 -11.48 4.70 19.73
CA VAL A 180 -11.28 3.56 18.82
C VAL A 180 -11.67 2.25 19.49
N GLN A 181 -11.33 2.07 20.77
CA GLN A 181 -11.71 0.87 21.53
C GLN A 181 -13.24 0.74 21.63
N ARG A 182 -13.95 1.83 21.92
CA ARG A 182 -15.42 1.83 21.93
C ARG A 182 -15.98 1.49 20.54
N TRP A 183 -15.46 2.15 19.50
CA TRP A 183 -15.86 1.91 18.12
C TRP A 183 -15.67 0.44 17.70
N THR A 184 -14.54 -0.19 18.05
CA THR A 184 -14.30 -1.61 17.74
C THR A 184 -15.28 -2.57 18.43
N LYS A 185 -15.81 -2.21 19.61
CA LYS A 185 -16.74 -3.06 20.38
C LYS A 185 -18.19 -2.91 19.92
N GLU A 186 -18.58 -1.70 19.55
CA GLU A 186 -19.99 -1.37 19.24
C GLU A 186 -20.31 -1.47 17.74
N VAL A 187 -19.34 -1.13 16.88
CA VAL A 187 -19.55 -0.99 15.43
C VAL A 187 -18.61 -1.91 14.65
N GLY A 188 -17.31 -1.66 14.76
CA GLY A 188 -16.28 -2.33 13.98
C GLY A 188 -16.44 -2.15 12.46
N ALA A 189 -15.63 -2.89 11.70
CA ALA A 189 -15.73 -3.00 10.25
C ALA A 189 -15.39 -4.42 9.81
N ARG A 190 -15.97 -4.83 8.68
CA ARG A 190 -15.77 -6.16 8.08
C ARG A 190 -15.73 -6.07 6.57
N GLY A 191 -15.05 -7.02 5.95
CA GLY A 191 -14.92 -7.15 4.51
C GLY A 191 -14.12 -8.39 4.17
N GLU A 192 -13.37 -8.33 3.08
CA GLU A 192 -12.56 -9.43 2.59
C GLU A 192 -11.14 -8.98 2.29
N ALA A 193 -10.18 -9.90 2.42
CA ALA A 193 -8.91 -9.82 1.72
C ALA A 193 -9.01 -10.67 0.45
N ASP A 194 -8.86 -10.02 -0.70
CA ASP A 194 -9.13 -10.60 -2.03
C ASP A 194 -7.90 -10.58 -2.95
N GLY A 195 -6.73 -10.31 -2.38
CA GLY A 195 -5.49 -10.26 -3.13
C GLY A 195 -4.32 -9.68 -2.35
N LEU A 196 -3.25 -9.39 -3.09
CA LEU A 196 -2.03 -8.75 -2.63
C LEU A 196 -1.78 -7.48 -3.45
N VAL A 197 -1.15 -6.48 -2.84
CA VAL A 197 -0.69 -5.28 -3.54
C VAL A 197 0.78 -5.05 -3.23
N LEU A 198 1.57 -4.94 -4.29
CA LEU A 198 2.98 -4.58 -4.25
C LEU A 198 3.11 -3.08 -4.49
N TRP A 199 3.87 -2.42 -3.64
CA TRP A 199 4.09 -0.98 -3.67
C TRP A 199 5.57 -0.68 -3.72
N ARG A 200 6.02 0.20 -4.59
CA ARG A 200 7.37 0.74 -4.54
C ARG A 200 7.46 1.78 -3.43
N TYR A 201 8.42 1.62 -2.52
CA TYR A 201 8.66 2.59 -1.46
C TYR A 201 9.49 3.76 -1.98
N ASN A 202 8.98 4.99 -1.79
CA ASN A 202 9.61 6.22 -2.23
C ASN A 202 9.55 7.29 -1.12
N TYR A 203 10.57 7.36 -0.25
CA TYR A 203 10.69 8.38 0.81
C TYR A 203 9.43 8.55 1.69
N GLY A 204 8.79 7.44 2.04
CA GLY A 204 7.58 7.41 2.87
C GLY A 204 6.27 7.58 2.09
N ARG A 205 6.33 7.74 0.76
CA ARG A 205 5.21 7.52 -0.15
C ARG A 205 5.27 6.10 -0.69
N TRP A 206 4.10 5.53 -0.95
CA TRP A 206 3.98 4.23 -1.60
C TRP A 206 3.35 4.44 -2.97
N GLU A 207 4.04 3.96 -3.99
CA GLU A 207 3.58 4.03 -5.37
C GLU A 207 3.12 2.64 -5.78
N PHE A 208 1.93 2.55 -6.37
CA PHE A 208 1.40 1.28 -6.84
C PHE A 208 2.33 0.68 -7.90
N GLU A 209 2.71 -0.58 -7.71
CA GLU A 209 3.50 -1.35 -8.68
C GLU A 209 2.62 -2.38 -9.39
N ARG A 210 1.96 -3.25 -8.63
CA ARG A 210 1.13 -4.35 -9.16
C ARG A 210 0.20 -4.92 -8.09
N ASP A 211 -0.94 -5.46 -8.50
CA ASP A 211 -1.81 -6.28 -7.66
C ASP A 211 -1.92 -7.73 -8.16
N PHE A 212 -2.25 -8.63 -7.23
CA PHE A 212 -2.36 -10.07 -7.47
C PHE A 212 -3.65 -10.56 -6.82
N ALA A 213 -4.68 -10.81 -7.63
CA ALA A 213 -5.98 -11.24 -7.13
C ALA A 213 -5.94 -12.69 -6.61
N PHE A 214 -6.58 -12.94 -5.47
CA PHE A 214 -6.76 -14.28 -4.94
C PHE A 214 -7.75 -15.09 -5.76
N GLY A 215 -7.43 -16.36 -6.02
CA GLY A 215 -8.28 -17.28 -6.76
C GLY A 215 -8.37 -17.02 -8.26
N ALA A 216 -7.55 -16.11 -8.81
CA ALA A 216 -7.37 -16.03 -10.25
C ALA A 216 -6.66 -17.30 -10.71
N GLU A 217 -7.38 -18.20 -11.39
CA GLU A 217 -6.80 -19.34 -12.09
C GLU A 217 -5.57 -18.87 -12.89
N ALA A 218 -4.44 -19.55 -12.74
CA ALA A 218 -3.24 -19.30 -13.55
C ALA A 218 -3.52 -19.70 -15.01
N GLY A 219 -4.23 -18.83 -15.74
CA GLY A 219 -4.95 -19.20 -16.96
C GLY A 219 -4.83 -18.15 -18.07
N GLY A 220 -3.63 -17.93 -18.56
CA GLY A 220 -3.38 -17.60 -19.97
C GLY A 220 -3.42 -16.12 -20.36
N ARG A 221 -2.32 -15.67 -20.98
CA ARG A 221 -2.37 -14.54 -21.93
C ARG A 221 -3.49 -14.81 -22.95
N ARG A 222 -4.56 -14.01 -22.93
CA ARG A 222 -5.29 -13.66 -24.14
C ARG A 222 -5.22 -12.16 -24.28
N GLY A 223 -4.56 -11.73 -25.36
CA GLY A 223 -4.57 -10.36 -25.78
C GLY A 223 -5.98 -9.92 -26.19
N GLY A 224 -6.25 -8.65 -25.90
CA GLY A 224 -7.08 -7.72 -26.68
C GLY A 224 -8.49 -8.16 -27.06
N ALA A 225 -9.48 -7.56 -26.41
CA ALA A 225 -10.53 -6.84 -27.13
C ALA A 225 -11.16 -5.81 -26.18
N ASN A 226 -11.34 -4.61 -26.72
CA ASN A 226 -12.11 -3.51 -26.14
C ASN A 226 -13.49 -3.97 -25.68
N ASP A 227 -13.96 -3.40 -24.57
CA ASP A 227 -15.30 -2.81 -24.57
C ASP A 227 -15.36 -1.62 -23.60
N ALA A 228 -15.96 -0.55 -24.10
CA ALA A 228 -16.02 0.78 -23.53
C ALA A 228 -17.30 0.99 -22.71
N ALA A 229 -17.28 2.09 -21.95
CA ALA A 229 -18.37 2.75 -21.21
C ALA A 229 -18.81 2.02 -19.92
N THR A 230 -18.75 2.64 -18.74
CA THR A 230 -19.43 3.91 -18.44
C THR A 230 -18.76 4.58 -17.24
N ALA A 231 -18.20 5.77 -17.42
CA ALA A 231 -17.68 6.60 -16.33
C ALA A 231 -18.51 7.89 -16.24
N GLY A 232 -19.23 8.04 -15.13
CA GLY A 232 -19.91 9.27 -14.74
C GLY A 232 -18.91 10.28 -14.19
N THR A 233 -19.00 11.49 -14.72
CA THR A 233 -18.12 12.64 -14.48
C THR A 233 -18.31 13.21 -13.07
N ALA A 234 -17.22 13.40 -12.33
CA ALA A 234 -17.16 14.34 -11.21
C ALA A 234 -15.89 15.18 -11.32
N THR A 235 -16.07 16.42 -11.76
CA THR A 235 -15.04 17.46 -11.89
C THR A 235 -14.69 18.04 -10.52
N ALA A 236 -13.40 18.06 -10.16
CA ALA A 236 -12.87 18.90 -9.09
C ALA A 236 -11.80 19.83 -9.67
N THR A 237 -12.09 21.12 -9.59
CA THR A 237 -11.29 22.26 -10.06
C THR A 237 -10.01 22.42 -9.23
N THR A 238 -8.86 22.30 -9.87
CA THR A 238 -7.56 22.64 -9.27
C THR A 238 -7.33 24.14 -9.36
N LYS A 239 -7.14 24.81 -8.22
CA LYS A 239 -6.47 26.12 -8.15
C LYS A 239 -5.02 25.91 -7.70
N ASN A 240 -4.10 26.41 -8.51
CA ASN A 240 -2.69 26.64 -8.13
C ASN A 240 -2.63 27.64 -6.96
N PRO A 241 -1.58 27.57 -6.13
CA PRO A 241 -0.63 28.68 -6.19
C PRO A 241 0.84 28.23 -6.18
N GLU A 242 1.62 28.97 -6.96
CA GLU A 242 3.06 29.11 -6.85
C GLU A 242 3.45 29.93 -5.61
N GLU A 243 4.74 29.82 -5.29
CA GLU A 243 5.60 30.79 -4.60
C GLU A 243 5.72 30.78 -3.06
N VAL A 244 6.91 30.28 -2.65
CA VAL A 244 7.86 30.72 -1.61
C VAL A 244 7.39 30.98 -0.18
N ASP A 245 8.01 30.27 0.78
CA ASP A 245 8.99 30.94 1.64
C ASP A 245 9.94 29.98 2.38
N GLU A 246 11.13 30.50 2.67
CA GLU A 246 12.30 29.85 3.25
C GLU A 246 12.07 29.31 4.68
N TRP A 247 12.74 28.21 5.05
CA TRP A 247 12.77 27.69 6.43
C TRP A 247 14.13 27.99 7.08
N PRO A 248 14.19 28.58 8.28
CA PRO A 248 15.45 28.73 9.02
C PRO A 248 15.86 27.39 9.65
N ALA A 249 17.17 27.15 9.65
CA ALA A 249 17.81 26.00 10.26
C ALA A 249 17.63 26.01 11.79
N LEU A 250 17.14 24.91 12.36
CA LEU A 250 17.16 24.67 13.80
C LEU A 250 18.44 23.92 14.18
N GLY A 251 19.30 24.63 14.90
CA GLY A 251 20.47 24.09 15.56
C GLY A 251 20.14 23.43 16.90
N ARG A 252 20.86 22.34 17.12
CA ARG A 252 21.28 21.68 18.38
C ARG A 252 20.24 21.32 19.42
#